data_AF-A0A5E5QU82-F1
#
_entry.id   AF-A0A5E5QU82-F1
#
_cell.length_a   1.000
_cell.length_b   1.000
_cell.length_c   1.000
_cell.angle_alpha   90.00
_cell.angle_beta   90.00
_cell.angle_gamma   90.00
#
_symmetry.space_group_name_H-M   'P 1'
#
loop_
_entity.id
_entity.type
_entity.pdbx_description
1 polymer ?
#
loop_
_entity_poly.entity_id
_entity_poly.type
_entity_poly.pdbx_seq_one_letter_code
_entity_poly.pdbx_strand_id
1 'polypeptide(L)'
;MHDLIVAACAAAGFVPEVVQEARQMQTIAGLVAGGIGVALVPSLLQPLRPPGVTFRPLQGRRARIPYRLALAYRTPSELIERFRETAQAIAAAPAFRMA
;
A
#
# COMPACT_ATOMS: atom_id res chain seq x y z
N MET A 1 4.71 -0.41 6.77
CA MET A 1 4.64 0.30 5.47
C MET A 1 5.76 1.33 5.37
N HIS A 2 5.86 2.25 6.34
CA HIS A 2 6.97 3.21 6.44
C HIS A 2 8.35 2.57 6.19
N ASP A 3 8.71 1.56 6.97
CA ASP A 3 10.05 0.94 6.86
C ASP A 3 10.29 0.25 5.52
N LEU A 4 9.23 -0.26 4.89
CA LEU A 4 9.32 -0.84 3.54
C LEU A 4 9.62 0.23 2.49
N ILE A 5 9.03 1.41 2.64
CA ILE A 5 9.29 2.56 1.77
C ILE A 5 10.74 3.03 1.96
N VAL A 6 11.17 3.24 3.20
CA VAL A 6 12.55 3.67 3.51
C VAL A 6 13.56 2.65 2.98
N ALA A 7 13.33 1.35 3.20
CA ALA A 7 14.17 0.30 2.66
C ALA A 7 14.18 0.26 1.13
N ALA A 8 13.05 0.52 0.47
CA ALA A 8 12.98 0.59 -0.99
C ALA A 8 13.75 1.79 -1.55
N CYS A 9 13.66 2.96 -0.92
CA CYS A 9 14.46 4.14 -1.25
C CYS A 9 15.95 3.87 -1.08
N ALA A 10 16.36 3.35 0.08
CA ALA A 10 17.75 3.02 0.36
C ALA A 10 18.31 2.02 -0.65
N ALA A 11 17.53 1.00 -0.99
CA ALA A 11 17.92 0.01 -1.98
C ALA A 11 17.95 0.57 -3.42
N ALA A 12 17.29 1.71 -3.68
CA ALA A 12 17.40 2.49 -4.91
C ALA A 12 18.54 3.52 -4.87
N GLY A 13 19.31 3.59 -3.78
CA GLY A 13 20.51 4.42 -3.66
C GLY A 13 20.28 5.81 -3.05
N PHE A 14 19.12 6.07 -2.43
CA PHE A 14 18.84 7.37 -1.81
C PHE A 14 18.10 7.26 -0.46
N VAL A 15 18.18 8.31 0.35
CA VAL A 15 17.39 8.46 1.59
C VAL A 15 16.30 9.51 1.31
N PRO A 16 15.02 9.24 1.63
CA PRO A 16 13.97 10.21 1.40
C PRO A 16 14.12 11.41 2.35
N GLU A 17 14.03 12.62 1.82
CA GLU A 17 13.90 13.84 2.63
C GLU A 17 12.42 14.03 2.99
N VAL A 18 12.08 13.87 4.27
CA VAL A 18 10.69 13.94 4.74
C VAL A 18 10.37 15.36 5.16
N VAL A 19 9.67 16.09 4.28
CA VAL A 19 9.25 17.48 4.54
C VAL A 19 8.06 17.55 5.50
N GLN A 20 7.16 16.56 5.46
CA GLN A 20 5.98 16.52 6.31
C GLN A 20 5.56 15.07 6.61
N GLU A 21 5.31 14.77 7.88
CA GLU A 21 4.70 13.52 8.31
C GLU A 21 3.17 13.65 8.39
N ALA A 22 2.45 12.68 7.81
CA ALA A 22 1.00 12.58 7.91
C ALA A 22 0.56 11.12 8.02
N ARG A 23 -0.42 10.86 8.89
CA ARG A 23 -0.89 9.49 9.20
C ARG A 23 -2.06 9.05 8.33
N GLN A 24 -2.89 9.99 7.91
CA GLN A 24 -4.10 9.72 7.14
C GLN A 24 -3.85 9.95 5.65
N MET A 25 -4.30 9.00 4.83
CA MET A 25 -4.08 9.03 3.39
C MET A 25 -4.78 10.22 2.71
N GLN A 26 -5.94 10.63 3.22
CA GLN A 26 -6.65 11.83 2.72
C GLN A 26 -5.83 13.09 3.00
N THR A 27 -5.21 13.19 4.17
CA THR A 27 -4.32 14.31 4.53
C THR A 27 -3.11 14.35 3.62
N ILE A 28 -2.46 13.21 3.37
CA ILE A 28 -1.33 13.13 2.42
C ILE A 28 -1.73 13.67 1.05
N ALA A 29 -2.88 13.24 0.54
CA ALA A 29 -3.40 13.71 -0.75
C ALA A 29 -3.67 15.22 -0.76
N GLY A 30 -4.23 15.77 0.33
CA GLY A 30 -4.46 17.20 0.48
C GLY A 30 -3.16 18.02 0.55
N LEU A 31 -2.14 17.52 1.25
CA LEU A 31 -0.82 18.18 1.33
C LEU A 31 -0.14 18.21 -0.06
N VAL A 32 -0.24 17.13 -0.84
CA VAL A 32 0.25 17.09 -2.23
C VAL A 32 -0.54 18.05 -3.11
N ALA A 33 -1.88 18.08 -2.99
CA ALA A 33 -2.73 19.02 -3.72
C ALA A 33 -2.38 20.49 -3.40
N GLY A 34 -2.00 20.76 -2.14
CA GLY A 34 -1.53 22.06 -1.67
C GLY A 34 -0.09 22.40 -2.05
N GLY A 35 0.61 21.55 -2.81
CA GLY A 35 1.95 21.83 -3.33
C GLY A 35 3.10 21.60 -2.34
N ILE A 36 2.86 20.92 -1.22
CA ILE A 36 3.90 20.69 -0.19
C ILE A 36 4.98 19.71 -0.67
N GLY A 37 4.67 18.86 -1.65
CA GLY A 37 5.64 17.95 -2.24
C GLY A 37 4.99 16.79 -2.98
N VAL A 38 5.63 15.61 -2.90
CA VAL A 38 5.15 14.35 -3.49
C VAL A 38 5.04 13.27 -2.42
N ALA A 39 4.21 12.25 -2.66
CA ALA A 39 4.03 11.15 -1.73
C ALA A 39 3.96 9.80 -2.44
N LEU A 40 4.49 8.77 -1.77
CA LEU A 40 4.30 7.37 -2.18
C LEU A 40 3.03 6.84 -1.54
N VAL A 41 2.11 6.35 -2.38
CA VAL A 41 0.77 5.93 -1.98
C VAL A 41 0.40 4.58 -2.62
N PRO A 42 -0.36 3.71 -1.93
CA PRO A 42 -0.92 2.52 -2.56
C PRO A 42 -1.82 2.85 -3.75
N SER A 43 -1.86 1.96 -4.75
CA SER A 43 -2.72 2.09 -5.95
C SER A 43 -4.21 2.23 -5.61
N LEU A 44 -4.65 1.67 -4.47
CA LEU A 44 -6.00 1.82 -3.90
C LEU A 44 -6.48 3.27 -3.77
N LEU A 45 -5.58 4.24 -3.64
CA LEU A 45 -5.95 5.65 -3.49
C LEU A 45 -6.20 6.36 -4.83
N GLN A 46 -5.88 5.74 -5.97
CA GLN A 46 -6.11 6.33 -7.29
C GLN A 46 -7.54 6.84 -7.52
N PRO A 47 -8.60 6.12 -7.10
CA PRO A 47 -9.98 6.55 -7.31
C PRO A 47 -10.34 7.86 -6.60
N LEU A 48 -9.61 8.27 -5.55
CA LEU A 48 -9.90 9.52 -4.83
C LEU A 48 -9.73 10.77 -5.71
N ARG A 49 -8.89 10.71 -6.77
CA ARG A 49 -8.65 11.77 -7.76
C ARG A 49 -8.76 13.21 -7.17
N PRO A 50 -7.92 13.58 -6.18
CA PRO A 50 -7.96 14.93 -5.63
C PRO A 50 -7.64 15.95 -6.74
N PRO A 51 -8.36 17.07 -6.82
CA PRO A 51 -8.04 18.14 -7.77
C PRO A 51 -6.57 18.57 -7.64
N GLY A 52 -5.89 18.75 -8.77
CA GLY A 52 -4.49 19.15 -8.80
C GLY A 52 -3.47 18.03 -8.52
N VAL A 53 -3.90 16.80 -8.24
CA VAL A 53 -3.00 15.66 -7.98
C VAL A 53 -2.95 14.71 -9.17
N THR A 54 -1.74 14.43 -9.65
CA THR A 54 -1.50 13.42 -10.69
C THR A 54 -0.87 12.17 -10.07
N PHE A 55 -1.56 11.03 -10.18
CA PHE A 55 -0.99 9.75 -9.78
C PHE A 55 -0.08 9.20 -10.88
N ARG A 56 1.15 8.81 -10.53
CA ARG A 56 2.10 8.16 -11.45
C ARG A 56 2.47 6.77 -10.93
N PRO A 57 2.31 5.71 -11.74
CA PRO A 57 2.71 4.37 -11.33
C PRO A 57 4.23 4.29 -11.24
N LEU A 58 4.72 3.70 -10.15
CA LEU A 58 6.14 3.37 -10.00
C LEU A 58 6.48 2.12 -10.82
N GLN A 59 7.63 2.16 -11.49
CA GLN A 59 8.13 1.03 -12.28
C GLN A 59 9.14 0.19 -11.47
N GLY A 60 9.30 -1.06 -11.87
CA GLY A 60 10.29 -1.97 -11.29
C GLY A 60 9.74 -2.89 -10.19
N ARG A 61 10.47 -3.97 -9.91
CA ARG A 61 9.98 -5.06 -9.05
C ARG A 61 9.76 -4.65 -7.60
N ARG A 62 10.46 -3.60 -7.13
CA ARG A 62 10.34 -3.04 -5.78
C ARG A 62 9.19 -2.04 -5.63
N ALA A 63 8.54 -1.65 -6.73
CA ALA A 63 7.32 -0.83 -6.69
C ALA A 63 6.10 -1.61 -6.19
N ARG A 64 6.16 -2.94 -6.18
CA ARG A 64 5.10 -3.81 -5.68
C ARG A 64 5.38 -4.19 -4.24
N ILE A 65 4.52 -3.73 -3.33
CA ILE A 65 4.55 -4.13 -1.93
C ILE A 65 3.47 -5.21 -1.73
N PRO A 66 3.83 -6.47 -1.47
CA PRO A 66 2.84 -7.52 -1.27
C PRO A 66 2.10 -7.30 0.05
N TYR A 67 0.77 -7.36 -0.01
CA TYR A 67 -0.05 -7.49 1.19
C TYR A 67 0.08 -8.92 1.73
N ARG A 68 0.30 -9.04 3.04
CA ARG A 68 0.30 -10.33 3.75
C ARG A 68 -0.89 -10.36 4.70
N LEU A 69 -1.70 -11.39 4.59
CA LEU A 69 -2.73 -11.71 5.56
C LEU A 69 -2.19 -12.79 6.50
N ALA A 70 -2.26 -12.53 7.80
CA ALA A 70 -1.89 -13.51 8.83
C ALA A 70 -3.12 -13.79 9.70
N LEU A 71 -3.28 -15.05 10.07
CA LEU A 71 -4.31 -15.51 11.00
C LEU A 71 -3.65 -16.01 12.27
N ALA A 72 -4.13 -15.52 13.41
CA ALA A 72 -3.73 -15.99 14.74
C ALA A 72 -4.95 -16.58 15.44
N TYR A 73 -4.80 -17.78 15.98
CA TYR A 73 -5.85 -18.50 16.68
C TYR A 73 -5.25 -19.37 17.78
N ARG A 74 -6.04 -19.66 18.82
CA ARG A 74 -5.60 -20.44 19.98
C ARG A 74 -5.70 -21.94 19.76
N THR A 75 -6.80 -22.37 19.14
CA THR A 75 -7.10 -23.78 18.86
C THR A 75 -7.56 -23.90 17.41
N PRO A 76 -7.05 -24.87 16.62
CA PRO A 76 -7.57 -25.13 15.28
C PRO A 76 -9.07 -25.47 15.33
N SER A 77 -9.82 -25.00 14.33
CA SER A 77 -11.25 -25.30 14.19
C SER A 77 -11.66 -25.27 12.72
N GLU A 78 -12.76 -25.95 12.37
CA GLU A 78 -13.30 -25.91 11.01
C GLU A 78 -13.57 -24.48 10.52
N LEU A 79 -14.00 -23.58 11.41
CA LEU A 79 -14.22 -22.17 11.05
C LEU A 79 -12.94 -21.50 10.54
N ILE A 80 -11.80 -21.77 11.19
CA ILE A 80 -10.50 -21.21 10.80
C ILE A 80 -10.06 -21.79 9.45
N GLU A 81 -10.25 -23.09 9.25
CA GLU A 81 -9.93 -23.75 8.00
C GLU A 81 -10.77 -23.18 6.85
N ARG A 82 -12.10 -23.06 7.04
CA ARG A 82 -13.03 -22.48 6.07
C ARG A 82 -12.74 -21.02 5.77
N PHE A 83 -12.41 -20.23 6.80
CA PHE A 83 -11.99 -18.85 6.61
C PHE A 83 -10.70 -18.76 5.78
N ARG A 84 -9.70 -19.59 6.09
CA ARG A 84 -8.44 -19.62 5.35
C ARG A 84 -8.65 -19.99 3.89
N GLU A 85 -9.43 -21.03 3.61
CA GLU A 85 -9.82 -21.44 2.25
C GLU A 85 -10.48 -20.29 1.49
N THR A 86 -11.44 -19.62 2.13
CA THR A 86 -12.16 -18.49 1.54
C THR A 86 -11.22 -17.32 1.25
N ALA A 87 -10.36 -16.95 2.21
CA ALA A 87 -9.38 -15.88 2.04
C ALA A 87 -8.37 -16.19 0.91
N GLN A 88 -7.91 -17.44 0.81
CA GLN A 88 -7.02 -17.89 -0.27
C GLN A 88 -7.72 -17.84 -1.64
N ALA A 89 -8.99 -18.27 -1.72
CA ALA A 89 -9.77 -18.20 -2.95
C ALA A 89 -9.96 -16.75 -3.43
N ILE A 90 -10.30 -15.83 -2.52
CA ILE A 90 -10.43 -14.40 -2.83
C ILE A 90 -9.09 -13.79 -3.26
N ALA A 91 -8.00 -14.11 -2.55
CA ALA A 91 -6.66 -13.60 -2.90
C ALA A 91 -6.16 -14.14 -4.26
N ALA A 92 -6.60 -15.32 -4.67
CA ALA A 92 -6.29 -15.89 -5.97
C ALA A 92 -7.14 -15.30 -7.11
N ALA A 93 -8.24 -14.60 -6.81
CA ALA A 93 -9.12 -14.02 -7.81
C ALA A 93 -8.42 -12.90 -8.61
N PRO A 94 -8.70 -12.76 -9.92
CA PRO A 94 -8.07 -11.74 -10.77
C PRO A 94 -8.25 -10.31 -10.25
N ALA A 95 -9.41 -10.02 -9.66
CA ALA A 95 -9.72 -8.71 -9.07
C ALA A 95 -8.75 -8.29 -7.95
N PHE A 96 -8.13 -9.25 -7.26
CA PHE A 96 -7.15 -8.98 -6.20
C PHE A 96 -5.70 -8.90 -6.71
N ARG A 97 -5.41 -9.47 -7.89
CA ARG A 97 -4.06 -9.50 -8.48
C ARG A 97 -3.69 -8.28 -9.33
N MET A 98 -4.67 -7.44 -9.68
CA MET A 98 -4.45 -6.26 -10.54
C MET A 98 -4.06 -4.97 -9.78
N ALA A 99 -3.83 -5.04 -8.46
CA ALA A 99 -3.41 -3.92 -7.63
C ALA A 99 -1.88 -3.77 -7.48
#